data_AF-A0A8H4S7D8-F1
#
_entry.id   AF-A0A8H4S7D8-F1
#
_cell.length_a   1.000
_cell.length_b   1.000
_cell.length_c   1.000
_cell.angle_alpha   90.00
_cell.angle_beta   90.00
_cell.angle_gamma   90.00
#
_symmetry.space_group_name_H-M   'P 1'
#
loop_
_entity.id
_entity.type
_entity.pdbx_description
1 polymer ?
#
loop_
_entity_poly.entity_id
_entity_poly.type
_entity_poly.pdbx_seq_one_letter_code
_entity_poly.pdbx_strand_id
1 'polypeptide(L)'
;MGVSLSSHPHTAPDAASLATHNHVARKCGHKVGEVKEKRRALRRRDFSIDPGTKETIYEIHALAPKYNFVKNSTSILTPETSNGPYFYPQSQILRQDIREGQPGLPLSLEIGVIDIDTCEPLEDVLVDIWHCNATGSYSSFTGLSPNTPFLDLYANKTDGKTINLHDGLPDLSWLATDNSTWLRGMWPTDKHGVTSFITIFPGFYIERAIHIHAQVHTNWTVGSNGTVIHGPIVSTGQIFIDEALEKQIMALEPYVNHTEIERVKNDADGIYTTESDTGAMTILDTEPLDGVNYENGVFGYITLGIQTSQIRNGSGIDARLWQYKLPREFRAKNIPPAIASFVRERAHEVKTVFTTCTGGLFVSMLGLLDGLNATTNHEAIAIAREFAPNVKWTAEKNWVVDGKFWTAGGACAGIDIIAYWVMENYDKDIAEAGFAALAYEPCDVNGKQVVLTKHASK
;
A
#
# COMPACT_ATOMS: atom_id res chain seq x y z
N MET A 1 -38.42 -3.54 8.99
CA MET A 1 -38.52 -2.83 7.71
C MET A 1 -37.17 -2.24 7.44
N GLY A 2 -36.45 -2.81 6.47
CA GLY A 2 -35.11 -2.41 6.13
C GLY A 2 -35.08 -1.16 5.26
N VAL A 3 -33.96 -0.47 5.31
CA VAL A 3 -33.48 0.35 4.20
C VAL A 3 -32.02 -0.05 4.00
N SER A 4 -31.84 -0.89 2.98
CA SER A 4 -30.61 -1.03 2.23
C SER A 4 -30.35 0.29 1.49
N LEU A 5 -29.15 0.85 1.65
CA LEU A 5 -28.55 1.83 0.74
C LEU A 5 -27.26 1.17 0.23
N SER A 6 -27.38 0.33 -0.80
CA SER A 6 -27.06 0.68 -2.20
C SER A 6 -25.62 1.17 -2.41
N SER A 7 -24.76 0.23 -2.80
CA SER A 7 -23.76 0.35 -3.88
C SER A 7 -23.22 1.76 -4.15
N HIS A 8 -22.02 2.07 -3.63
CA HIS A 8 -21.20 3.09 -4.27
C HIS A 8 -20.45 2.44 -5.44
N PRO A 9 -20.46 3.07 -6.63
CA PRO A 9 -19.81 2.54 -7.81
C PRO A 9 -18.30 2.53 -7.58
N HIS A 10 -17.67 1.40 -7.90
CA HIS A 10 -16.21 1.30 -7.99
C HIS A 10 -15.69 2.46 -8.84
N THR A 11 -14.84 3.31 -8.27
CA THR A 11 -13.93 4.10 -9.10
C THR A 11 -13.03 3.10 -9.81
N ALA A 12 -13.19 2.98 -11.12
CA ALA A 12 -12.27 2.19 -11.93
C ALA A 12 -10.83 2.67 -11.66
N PRO A 13 -9.84 1.76 -11.64
CA PRO A 13 -8.45 2.16 -11.46
C PRO A 13 -8.11 3.23 -12.50
N ASP A 14 -7.36 4.25 -12.10
CA ASP A 14 -7.08 5.36 -13.00
C ASP A 14 -6.41 4.85 -14.29
N ALA A 15 -6.63 5.55 -15.40
CA ALA A 15 -6.18 5.10 -16.71
C ALA A 15 -4.65 4.94 -16.79
N ALA A 16 -3.86 5.63 -15.96
CA ALA A 16 -2.41 5.52 -15.92
C ALA A 16 -1.95 4.27 -15.16
N SER A 17 -2.62 3.92 -14.05
CA SER A 17 -2.45 2.65 -13.32
C SER A 17 -2.81 1.46 -14.22
N LEU A 18 -3.97 1.52 -14.89
CA LEU A 18 -4.41 0.49 -15.84
C LEU A 18 -3.47 0.39 -17.06
N ALA A 19 -2.97 1.51 -17.57
CA ALA A 19 -2.02 1.53 -18.68
C ALA A 19 -0.64 0.98 -18.29
N THR A 20 -0.17 1.28 -17.08
CA THR A 20 1.09 0.74 -16.54
C THR A 20 0.96 -0.77 -16.33
N HIS A 21 -0.14 -1.24 -15.76
CA HIS A 21 -0.45 -2.66 -15.63
C HIS A 21 -0.49 -3.36 -17.00
N ASN A 22 -1.28 -2.85 -17.94
CA ASN A 22 -1.33 -3.40 -19.30
C ASN A 22 0.03 -3.35 -20.01
N HIS A 23 0.83 -2.32 -19.76
CA HIS A 23 2.17 -2.20 -20.32
C HIS A 23 3.11 -3.28 -19.76
N VAL A 24 3.15 -3.48 -18.44
CA VAL A 24 4.00 -4.49 -17.79
C VAL A 24 3.53 -5.90 -18.12
N ALA A 25 2.23 -6.17 -18.06
CA ALA A 25 1.65 -7.46 -18.46
C ALA A 25 1.94 -7.79 -19.93
N ARG A 26 1.87 -6.80 -20.83
CA ARG A 26 2.24 -6.97 -22.25
C ARG A 26 3.75 -7.11 -22.46
N LYS A 27 4.57 -6.38 -21.70
CA LYS A 27 6.04 -6.39 -21.79
C LYS A 27 6.63 -7.71 -21.28
N CYS A 28 6.17 -8.19 -20.13
CA CYS A 28 6.69 -9.42 -19.52
C CYS A 28 5.92 -10.68 -19.99
N GLY A 29 4.76 -10.55 -20.64
CA GLY A 29 3.86 -11.67 -20.98
C GLY A 29 4.42 -12.76 -21.92
N HIS A 30 5.32 -12.43 -22.86
CA HIS A 30 5.89 -13.43 -23.79
C HIS A 30 6.88 -14.38 -23.12
N LYS A 31 7.82 -13.85 -22.33
CA LYS A 31 8.78 -14.65 -21.55
C LYS A 31 8.08 -15.51 -20.48
N VAL A 32 6.94 -15.04 -19.98
CA VAL A 32 6.03 -15.76 -19.09
C VAL A 32 5.23 -16.87 -19.83
N GLY A 33 4.88 -16.66 -21.10
CA GLY A 33 4.14 -17.60 -21.95
C GLY A 33 4.95 -18.82 -22.38
N GLU A 34 6.24 -18.66 -22.70
CA GLU A 34 7.15 -19.76 -23.05
C GLU A 34 7.33 -20.78 -21.91
N VAL A 35 7.13 -20.33 -20.66
CA VAL A 35 7.15 -21.17 -19.45
C VAL A 35 5.89 -22.05 -19.36
N LYS A 36 4.75 -21.59 -19.92
CA LYS A 36 3.46 -22.30 -19.92
C LYS A 36 3.43 -23.49 -20.87
N GLU A 37 4.23 -23.50 -21.94
CA GLU A 37 4.36 -24.65 -22.85
C GLU A 37 5.23 -25.77 -22.27
N LYS A 38 6.27 -25.43 -21.49
CA LYS A 38 7.09 -26.41 -20.77
C LYS A 38 6.37 -27.05 -19.55
N ARG A 39 5.22 -26.50 -19.12
CA ARG A 39 4.41 -26.94 -17.95
C ARG A 39 3.72 -28.29 -18.07
N ARG A 40 3.41 -28.80 -19.26
CA ARG A 40 2.64 -30.05 -19.38
C ARG A 40 3.46 -31.32 -19.15
N ALA A 41 4.79 -31.20 -19.05
CA ALA A 41 5.70 -32.35 -19.02
C ALA A 41 6.13 -32.82 -17.61
N LEU A 42 5.89 -32.05 -16.54
CA LEU A 42 6.40 -32.36 -15.19
C LEU A 42 5.25 -32.49 -14.18
N ARG A 43 4.57 -33.65 -14.21
CA ARG A 43 3.65 -34.09 -13.16
C ARG A 43 4.30 -35.18 -12.31
N ARG A 44 4.20 -34.99 -10.99
CA ARG A 44 4.62 -35.83 -9.84
C ARG A 44 6.02 -35.55 -9.27
N ARG A 45 6.04 -34.92 -8.09
CA ARG A 45 7.01 -35.21 -7.02
C ARG A 45 6.25 -35.53 -5.73
N ASP A 46 6.82 -36.47 -5.00
CA ASP A 46 6.27 -37.16 -3.84
C ASP A 46 6.44 -36.28 -2.59
N PHE A 47 5.34 -35.96 -1.91
CA PHE A 47 5.35 -35.31 -0.59
C PHE A 47 5.23 -36.39 0.48
N SER A 48 6.26 -37.23 0.64
CA SER A 48 6.37 -38.10 1.81
C SER A 48 7.29 -37.43 2.83
N ILE A 49 6.68 -36.93 3.91
CA ILE A 49 7.38 -36.51 5.13
C ILE A 49 8.02 -37.77 5.74
N ASP A 50 9.35 -37.81 5.85
CA ASP A 50 10.08 -38.89 6.51
C ASP A 50 9.97 -38.73 8.05
N PRO A 51 9.38 -39.70 8.79
CA PRO A 51 9.13 -39.56 10.22
C PRO A 51 10.29 -40.02 11.12
N GLY A 52 11.52 -40.24 10.63
CA GLY A 52 12.60 -40.49 11.58
C GLY A 52 14.00 -40.69 11.04
N THR A 53 14.86 -39.70 11.28
CA THR A 53 16.31 -39.94 11.38
C THR A 53 16.91 -39.14 12.53
N LYS A 54 17.38 -39.86 13.55
CA LYS A 54 18.37 -39.38 14.52
C LYS A 54 19.75 -39.58 13.88
N GLU A 55 20.39 -38.51 13.42
CA GLU A 55 21.84 -38.27 13.54
C GLU A 55 22.25 -36.97 12.84
N THR A 56 23.14 -36.26 13.51
CA THR A 56 23.59 -34.88 13.28
C THR A 56 24.60 -34.76 12.15
N ILE A 57 24.14 -34.33 10.97
CA ILE A 57 24.89 -33.51 9.99
C ILE A 57 23.85 -32.60 9.34
N TYR A 58 23.87 -31.29 9.62
CA TYR A 58 22.94 -30.34 9.01
C TYR A 58 23.40 -30.01 7.57
N GLU A 59 23.21 -30.93 6.63
CA GLU A 59 22.93 -30.49 5.26
C GLU A 59 21.49 -29.95 5.27
N ILE A 60 21.34 -28.63 5.11
CA ILE A 60 20.01 -28.02 4.96
C ILE A 60 19.48 -28.51 3.60
N HIS A 61 18.73 -29.60 3.59
CA HIS A 61 17.92 -29.99 2.44
C HIS A 61 16.77 -28.98 2.34
N ALA A 62 17.07 -27.81 1.79
CA ALA A 62 16.06 -26.83 1.42
C ALA A 62 15.01 -27.52 0.55
N LEU A 63 13.74 -27.30 0.85
CA LEU A 63 12.67 -27.82 0.02
C LEU A 63 12.69 -27.08 -1.30
N ALA A 64 13.03 -27.80 -2.36
CA ALA A 64 12.95 -27.26 -3.70
C ALA A 64 11.49 -26.87 -4.00
N PRO A 65 11.25 -25.69 -4.59
CA PRO A 65 9.93 -25.33 -5.10
C PRO A 65 9.35 -26.45 -5.97
N LYS A 66 8.06 -26.74 -5.80
CA LYS A 66 7.23 -27.60 -6.65
C LYS A 66 7.35 -27.17 -8.11
N TYR A 67 7.35 -25.86 -8.37
CA TYR A 67 7.62 -25.29 -9.69
C TYR A 67 9.01 -24.68 -9.74
N ASN A 68 9.85 -25.15 -10.68
CA ASN A 68 11.16 -24.55 -10.97
C ASN A 68 11.05 -23.32 -11.90
N PHE A 69 9.94 -22.58 -11.79
CA PHE A 69 9.64 -21.40 -12.61
C PHE A 69 8.60 -20.53 -11.90
N VAL A 70 8.60 -19.23 -12.21
CA VAL A 70 7.64 -18.26 -11.69
C VAL A 70 6.25 -18.47 -12.32
N LYS A 71 5.21 -18.69 -11.50
CA LYS A 71 3.82 -18.91 -11.95
C LYS A 71 3.04 -17.58 -11.89
N ASN A 72 2.84 -16.99 -13.07
CA ASN A 72 2.40 -15.60 -13.20
C ASN A 72 0.94 -15.46 -13.73
N SER A 73 -0.04 -15.77 -12.88
CA SER A 73 -1.46 -15.42 -13.09
C SER A 73 -1.91 -14.21 -12.25
N THR A 74 -1.00 -13.69 -11.42
CA THR A 74 -1.19 -12.58 -10.48
C THR A 74 -0.55 -11.30 -11.00
N SER A 75 -1.09 -10.14 -10.61
CA SER A 75 -0.64 -8.84 -11.13
C SER A 75 0.82 -8.57 -10.73
N ILE A 76 1.62 -8.18 -11.72
CA ILE A 76 3.08 -7.99 -11.62
C ILE A 76 3.44 -6.70 -10.87
N LEU A 77 2.48 -5.86 -10.53
CA LEU A 77 2.73 -4.72 -9.66
C LEU A 77 2.42 -5.15 -8.22
N THR A 78 3.43 -5.28 -7.37
CA THR A 78 3.20 -5.42 -5.92
C THR A 78 3.11 -4.02 -5.31
N PRO A 79 2.02 -3.68 -4.60
CA PRO A 79 1.89 -2.37 -3.96
C PRO A 79 2.76 -2.34 -2.73
N GLU A 80 3.46 -1.23 -2.49
CA GLU A 80 4.17 -1.03 -1.22
C GLU A 80 3.16 -0.78 -0.08
N THR A 81 3.19 -1.62 0.94
CA THR A 81 2.33 -1.51 2.13
C THR A 81 3.10 -1.51 3.45
N SER A 82 2.45 -1.04 4.52
CA SER A 82 3.06 -0.96 5.84
C SER A 82 3.45 -2.35 6.34
N ASN A 83 4.54 -2.42 7.13
CA ASN A 83 4.95 -3.63 7.85
C ASN A 83 3.89 -4.05 8.89
N GLY A 84 2.87 -3.23 9.11
CA GLY A 84 1.88 -3.45 10.16
C GLY A 84 2.50 -3.35 11.56
N PRO A 85 1.67 -3.48 12.59
CA PRO A 85 2.12 -3.29 13.97
C PRO A 85 2.88 -4.48 14.55
N TYR A 86 2.86 -5.63 13.87
CA TYR A 86 3.37 -6.91 14.38
C TYR A 86 4.65 -7.38 13.67
N PHE A 87 5.41 -6.45 13.10
CA PHE A 87 6.75 -6.74 12.59
C PHE A 87 7.77 -6.72 13.73
N TYR A 88 8.58 -7.77 13.84
CA TYR A 88 9.62 -7.89 14.87
C TYR A 88 10.90 -8.45 14.25
N PRO A 89 11.90 -7.60 13.95
CA PRO A 89 13.13 -8.03 13.24
C PRO A 89 13.85 -9.21 13.89
N GLN A 90 13.81 -9.31 15.23
CA GLN A 90 14.55 -10.30 15.98
C GLN A 90 13.93 -11.70 15.89
N SER A 91 12.67 -11.83 15.47
CA SER A 91 12.03 -13.14 15.23
C SER A 91 12.09 -13.58 13.77
N GLN A 92 12.70 -12.77 12.89
CA GLN A 92 12.93 -13.12 11.50
C GLN A 92 14.19 -13.94 11.35
N ILE A 93 14.01 -15.24 11.10
CA ILE A 93 15.08 -16.23 11.04
C ILE A 93 15.07 -16.99 9.73
N LEU A 94 16.23 -17.47 9.29
CA LEU A 94 16.38 -18.22 8.04
C LEU A 94 15.81 -19.64 8.18
N ARG A 95 14.65 -19.89 7.54
CA ARG A 95 14.01 -21.20 7.47
C ARG A 95 12.86 -21.20 6.48
N GLN A 96 12.52 -22.38 5.97
CA GLN A 96 11.35 -22.60 5.11
C GLN A 96 10.15 -23.15 5.87
N ASP A 97 10.34 -24.06 6.84
CA ASP A 97 9.27 -24.50 7.73
C ASP A 97 9.14 -23.52 8.90
N ILE A 98 8.09 -22.71 8.87
CA ILE A 98 7.85 -21.66 9.86
C ILE A 98 6.80 -22.07 10.90
N ARG A 99 6.23 -23.29 10.82
CA ARG A 99 5.06 -23.67 11.63
C ARG A 99 5.33 -23.71 13.13
N GLU A 100 6.49 -24.25 13.52
CA GLU A 100 6.84 -24.57 14.92
C GLU A 100 5.70 -25.27 15.69
N GLY A 101 4.95 -26.14 15.01
CA GLY A 101 3.84 -26.89 15.62
C GLY A 101 2.56 -26.08 15.87
N GLN A 102 2.43 -24.85 15.34
CA GLN A 102 1.16 -24.12 15.40
C GLN A 102 0.03 -24.93 14.75
N PRO A 103 -1.14 -25.05 15.42
CA PRO A 103 -2.28 -25.76 14.87
C PRO A 103 -2.92 -24.95 13.73
N GLY A 104 -3.25 -25.63 12.64
CA GLY A 104 -3.88 -25.01 11.47
C GLY A 104 -3.84 -25.95 10.26
N LEU A 105 -4.58 -25.57 9.23
CA LEU A 105 -4.60 -26.27 7.95
C LEU A 105 -3.24 -26.07 7.26
N PRO A 106 -2.55 -27.14 6.80
CA PRO A 106 -1.24 -27.00 6.15
C PRO A 106 -1.30 -26.09 4.91
N LEU A 107 -0.34 -25.18 4.79
CA LEU A 107 -0.15 -24.32 3.62
C LEU A 107 1.29 -24.48 3.12
N SER A 108 1.45 -24.96 1.89
CA SER A 108 2.71 -24.86 1.15
C SER A 108 2.65 -23.61 0.27
N LEU A 109 3.50 -22.64 0.56
CA LEU A 109 3.49 -21.32 -0.08
C LEU A 109 4.72 -21.15 -0.96
N GLU A 110 4.51 -20.81 -2.22
CA GLU A 110 5.58 -20.42 -3.15
C GLU A 110 5.47 -18.96 -3.54
N ILE A 111 6.61 -18.28 -3.48
CA ILE A 111 6.74 -16.88 -3.84
C ILE A 111 7.78 -16.77 -4.94
N GLY A 112 7.34 -16.38 -6.12
CA GLY A 112 8.22 -15.97 -7.21
C GLY A 112 8.52 -14.47 -7.11
N VAL A 113 9.73 -14.06 -7.45
CA VAL A 113 10.13 -12.65 -7.48
C VAL A 113 10.71 -12.32 -8.84
N ILE A 114 10.19 -11.26 -9.47
CA ILE A 114 10.66 -10.75 -10.76
C ILE A 114 10.97 -9.27 -10.66
N ASP A 115 11.99 -8.83 -11.38
CA ASP A 115 12.24 -7.41 -11.58
C ASP A 115 11.37 -6.90 -12.74
N ILE A 116 10.56 -5.87 -12.52
CA ILE A 116 9.58 -5.42 -13.52
C ILE A 116 10.19 -4.50 -14.60
N ASP A 117 11.39 -3.98 -14.35
CA ASP A 117 12.13 -3.16 -15.33
C ASP A 117 12.80 -4.06 -16.38
N THR A 118 13.32 -5.21 -15.96
CA THR A 118 14.03 -6.19 -16.80
C THR A 118 13.14 -7.36 -17.24
N CYS A 119 12.05 -7.63 -16.51
CA CYS A 119 11.22 -8.83 -16.60
C CYS A 119 12.00 -10.14 -16.34
N GLU A 120 13.12 -10.09 -15.62
CA GLU A 120 13.92 -11.27 -15.28
C GLU A 120 13.61 -11.73 -13.84
N PRO A 121 13.64 -13.04 -13.56
CA PRO A 121 13.58 -13.54 -12.19
C PRO A 121 14.75 -13.05 -11.36
N LEU A 122 14.50 -12.75 -10.09
CA LEU A 122 15.53 -12.30 -9.16
C LEU A 122 16.05 -13.46 -8.33
N GLU A 123 17.25 -13.93 -8.65
CA GLU A 123 17.99 -14.91 -7.85
C GLU A 123 18.62 -14.25 -6.60
N ASP A 124 18.72 -15.02 -5.52
CA ASP A 124 19.41 -14.63 -4.28
C ASP A 124 18.85 -13.35 -3.62
N VAL A 125 17.55 -13.11 -3.75
CA VAL A 125 16.84 -12.10 -2.96
C VAL A 125 16.14 -12.77 -1.78
N LEU A 126 16.24 -12.14 -0.61
CA LEU A 126 15.69 -12.71 0.61
C LEU A 126 14.22 -12.34 0.73
N VAL A 127 13.34 -13.34 0.77
CA VAL A 127 11.92 -13.13 1.03
C VAL A 127 11.66 -13.38 2.51
N ASP A 128 11.13 -12.39 3.20
CA ASP A 128 10.70 -12.42 4.61
C ASP A 128 9.18 -12.47 4.66
N ILE A 129 8.60 -13.45 5.35
CA ILE A 129 7.16 -13.55 5.54
C ILE A 129 6.79 -13.68 7.02
N TRP A 130 5.63 -13.12 7.37
CA TRP A 130 5.00 -13.36 8.67
C TRP A 130 3.48 -13.30 8.57
N HIS A 131 2.80 -14.06 9.42
CA HIS A 131 1.34 -14.00 9.55
C HIS A 131 0.87 -14.46 10.94
N CYS A 132 -0.40 -14.18 11.26
CA CYS A 132 -1.00 -14.66 12.49
C CYS A 132 -1.30 -16.17 12.44
N ASN A 133 -1.43 -16.80 13.60
CA ASN A 133 -1.91 -18.18 13.70
C ASN A 133 -3.42 -18.26 13.46
N ALA A 134 -3.99 -19.46 13.59
CA ALA A 134 -5.40 -19.71 13.34
C ALA A 134 -6.38 -18.92 14.25
N THR A 135 -5.90 -18.37 15.37
CA THR A 135 -6.70 -17.57 16.31
C THR A 135 -6.43 -16.06 16.18
N GLY A 136 -5.71 -15.63 15.15
CA GLY A 136 -5.39 -14.23 14.92
C GLY A 136 -4.20 -13.68 15.69
N SER A 137 -3.55 -14.47 16.55
CA SER A 137 -2.40 -14.03 17.34
C SER A 137 -1.12 -14.00 16.51
N TYR A 138 -0.22 -13.07 16.81
CA TYR A 138 1.12 -13.01 16.22
C TYR A 138 2.19 -13.46 17.21
N SER A 139 3.18 -14.23 16.75
CA SER A 139 4.37 -14.55 17.54
C SER A 139 5.14 -13.28 17.88
N SER A 140 5.91 -13.32 18.96
CA SER A 140 6.54 -12.17 19.61
C SER A 140 5.57 -11.18 20.27
N PHE A 141 4.26 -11.28 20.01
CA PHE A 141 3.21 -10.39 20.54
C PHE A 141 2.07 -11.19 21.20
N THR A 142 2.35 -12.38 21.75
CA THR A 142 1.31 -13.27 22.28
C THR A 142 0.58 -12.74 23.52
N GLY A 143 1.17 -11.75 24.20
CA GLY A 143 0.53 -11.03 25.29
C GLY A 143 -0.40 -9.90 24.84
N LEU A 144 -0.55 -9.67 23.53
CA LEU A 144 -1.51 -8.72 22.96
C LEU A 144 -2.74 -9.48 22.44
N SER A 145 -3.92 -8.96 22.78
CA SER A 145 -5.19 -9.52 22.29
C SER A 145 -5.34 -9.25 20.80
N PRO A 146 -5.58 -10.26 19.95
CA PRO A 146 -5.89 -10.06 18.53
C PRO A 146 -7.27 -9.46 18.28
N ASN A 147 -8.12 -9.42 19.32
CA ASN A 147 -9.51 -8.94 19.25
C ASN A 147 -9.66 -7.51 19.78
N THR A 148 -8.55 -6.83 20.07
CA THR A 148 -8.55 -5.44 20.56
C THR A 148 -7.93 -4.54 19.49
N PRO A 149 -8.59 -3.42 19.11
CA PRO A 149 -8.04 -2.50 18.13
C PRO A 149 -6.59 -2.10 18.48
N PHE A 150 -5.72 -2.05 17.47
CA PHE A 150 -4.30 -1.79 17.70
C PHE A 150 -4.06 -0.44 18.41
N LEU A 151 -4.85 0.59 18.08
CA LEU A 151 -4.75 1.90 18.72
C LEU A 151 -5.05 1.83 20.22
N ASP A 152 -5.95 0.96 20.65
CA ASP A 152 -6.27 0.75 22.06
C ASP A 152 -5.13 0.00 22.77
N LEU A 153 -4.57 -1.03 22.12
CA LEU A 153 -3.38 -1.75 22.62
C LEU A 153 -2.20 -0.79 22.81
N TYR A 154 -1.96 0.07 21.83
CA TYR A 154 -0.92 1.09 21.88
C TYR A 154 -1.17 2.10 23.01
N ALA A 155 -2.38 2.65 23.10
CA ALA A 155 -2.74 3.61 24.14
C ALA A 155 -2.57 3.00 25.55
N ASN A 156 -3.00 1.76 25.75
CA ASN A 156 -2.85 1.05 27.02
C ASN A 156 -1.39 0.83 27.43
N LYS A 157 -0.49 0.63 26.46
CA LYS A 157 0.96 0.45 26.71
C LYS A 157 1.75 1.74 26.85
N THR A 158 1.14 2.88 26.51
CA THR A 158 1.81 4.18 26.44
C THR A 158 1.17 5.25 27.32
N ASP A 159 0.42 4.83 28.35
CA ASP A 159 -0.29 5.72 29.29
C ASP A 159 -1.24 6.70 28.57
N GLY A 160 -1.96 6.22 27.56
CA GLY A 160 -2.96 6.97 26.80
C GLY A 160 -2.41 7.83 25.66
N LYS A 161 -1.12 7.68 25.29
CA LYS A 161 -0.60 8.35 24.08
C LYS A 161 -1.24 7.74 22.84
N THR A 162 -1.64 8.60 21.92
CA THR A 162 -2.11 8.19 20.60
C THR A 162 -0.96 8.22 19.60
N ILE A 163 -1.04 7.37 18.58
CA ILE A 163 -0.09 7.33 17.48
C ILE A 163 -0.73 7.98 16.25
N ASN A 164 -0.01 8.88 15.60
CA ASN A 164 -0.46 9.46 14.33
C ASN A 164 -0.09 8.51 13.19
N LEU A 165 -1.08 7.75 12.71
CA LEU A 165 -0.89 6.80 11.61
C LEU A 165 -0.59 7.46 10.26
N HIS A 166 -0.75 8.78 10.14
CA HIS A 166 -0.49 9.53 8.91
C HIS A 166 0.99 9.44 8.47
N ASP A 167 1.93 9.34 9.40
CA ASP A 167 3.38 9.23 9.10
C ASP A 167 3.83 7.76 8.94
N GLY A 168 2.87 6.84 9.06
CA GLY A 168 3.08 5.41 9.16
C GLY A 168 3.45 4.92 10.56
N LEU A 169 3.55 3.60 10.67
CA LEU A 169 3.90 2.99 11.94
C LEU A 169 5.41 3.17 12.19
N PRO A 170 5.82 3.70 13.36
CA PRO A 170 7.22 3.72 13.76
C PRO A 170 7.70 2.30 14.05
N ASP A 171 8.96 2.16 14.46
CA ASP A 171 9.41 0.90 15.03
C ASP A 171 8.62 0.58 16.30
N LEU A 172 7.86 -0.51 16.24
CA LEU A 172 7.00 -1.02 17.30
C LEU A 172 7.57 -2.30 17.93
N SER A 173 8.83 -2.64 17.65
CA SER A 173 9.49 -3.83 18.21
C SER A 173 9.50 -3.84 19.75
N TRP A 174 9.46 -2.67 20.38
CA TRP A 174 9.33 -2.52 21.83
C TRP A 174 7.97 -2.99 22.40
N LEU A 175 6.94 -3.17 21.58
CA LEU A 175 5.65 -3.76 21.97
C LEU A 175 5.69 -5.29 22.09
N ALA A 176 6.77 -5.94 21.64
CA ALA A 176 6.92 -7.38 21.76
C ALA A 176 6.78 -7.83 23.22
N THR A 177 6.05 -8.92 23.42
CA THR A 177 5.69 -9.46 24.75
C THR A 177 6.44 -10.72 25.11
N ASP A 178 7.07 -11.37 24.13
CA ASP A 178 7.75 -12.66 24.27
C ASP A 178 8.73 -12.88 23.11
N ASN A 179 9.44 -14.01 23.16
CA ASN A 179 10.46 -14.39 22.17
C ASN A 179 9.98 -15.49 21.21
N SER A 180 8.68 -15.73 21.08
CA SER A 180 8.18 -16.72 20.12
C SER A 180 8.44 -16.27 18.69
N THR A 181 8.70 -17.23 17.81
CA THR A 181 9.10 -16.97 16.42
C THR A 181 8.18 -17.62 15.39
N TRP A 182 7.20 -18.41 15.81
CA TRP A 182 6.36 -19.20 14.90
C TRP A 182 5.67 -18.34 13.83
N LEU A 183 5.46 -18.92 12.66
CA LEU A 183 4.85 -18.30 11.48
C LEU A 183 5.59 -17.04 11.00
N ARG A 184 6.91 -17.03 11.20
CA ARG A 184 7.86 -16.03 10.68
C ARG A 184 9.06 -16.73 10.06
N GLY A 185 9.55 -16.24 8.94
CA GLY A 185 10.75 -16.80 8.35
C GLY A 185 11.21 -16.09 7.10
N MET A 186 12.51 -16.22 6.85
CA MET A 186 13.16 -15.66 5.68
C MET A 186 13.80 -16.78 4.86
N TRP A 187 13.71 -16.72 3.53
CA TRP A 187 14.43 -17.65 2.67
C TRP A 187 14.76 -17.04 1.30
N PRO A 188 16.00 -17.20 0.80
CA PRO A 188 16.39 -16.65 -0.49
C PRO A 188 15.71 -17.35 -1.65
N THR A 189 15.49 -16.62 -2.73
CA THR A 189 15.05 -17.17 -4.01
C THR A 189 16.15 -17.98 -4.70
N ASP A 190 15.75 -19.03 -5.41
CA ASP A 190 16.64 -19.81 -6.26
C ASP A 190 16.97 -19.09 -7.59
N LYS A 191 17.74 -19.75 -8.45
CA LYS A 191 18.09 -19.28 -9.81
C LYS A 191 16.90 -19.00 -10.74
N HIS A 192 15.71 -19.44 -10.36
CA HIS A 192 14.47 -19.18 -11.08
C HIS A 192 13.66 -18.05 -10.45
N GLY A 193 14.21 -17.39 -9.43
CA GLY A 193 13.56 -16.35 -8.66
C GLY A 193 12.45 -16.88 -7.77
N VAL A 194 12.48 -18.16 -7.35
CA VAL A 194 11.42 -18.77 -6.55
C VAL A 194 11.92 -19.20 -5.18
N THR A 195 11.11 -18.96 -4.15
CA THR A 195 11.32 -19.50 -2.80
C THR A 195 10.06 -20.23 -2.33
N SER A 196 10.20 -21.11 -1.33
CA SER A 196 9.09 -21.88 -0.78
C SER A 196 9.11 -21.90 0.75
N PHE A 197 7.91 -21.90 1.34
CA PHE A 197 7.68 -22.00 2.77
C PHE A 197 6.65 -23.09 3.08
N ILE A 198 6.84 -23.79 4.19
CA ILE A 198 5.80 -24.61 4.82
C ILE A 198 5.27 -23.83 6.02
N THR A 199 3.97 -23.58 6.00
CA THR A 199 3.26 -22.87 7.05
C THR A 199 1.86 -23.46 7.29
N ILE A 200 1.00 -22.75 8.00
CA ILE A 200 -0.43 -23.02 8.11
C ILE A 200 -1.21 -21.89 7.44
N PHE A 201 -2.45 -22.17 7.03
CA PHE A 201 -3.36 -21.14 6.54
C PHE A 201 -3.58 -20.09 7.66
N PRO A 202 -3.42 -18.78 7.38
CA PRO A 202 -3.56 -17.74 8.39
C PRO A 202 -4.98 -17.65 8.94
N GLY A 203 -5.11 -17.31 10.23
CA GLY A 203 -6.39 -16.91 10.82
C GLY A 203 -6.72 -15.45 10.49
N PHE A 204 -7.62 -14.86 11.27
CA PHE A 204 -7.99 -13.45 11.17
C PHE A 204 -7.92 -12.78 12.54
N TYR A 205 -7.80 -11.46 12.54
CA TYR A 205 -7.85 -10.63 13.73
C TYR A 205 -8.68 -9.38 13.44
N ILE A 206 -8.98 -8.58 14.45
CA ILE A 206 -9.92 -7.47 14.30
C ILE A 206 -9.45 -6.46 13.22
N GLU A 207 -10.41 -5.84 12.53
CA GLU A 207 -10.21 -4.76 11.54
C GLU A 207 -9.51 -5.16 10.23
N ARG A 208 -9.05 -6.41 10.10
CA ARG A 208 -8.22 -6.84 8.96
C ARG A 208 -8.76 -8.10 8.29
N ALA A 209 -8.67 -8.15 6.97
CA ALA A 209 -8.90 -9.38 6.19
C ALA A 209 -7.77 -10.39 6.40
N ILE A 210 -7.94 -11.63 5.95
CA ILE A 210 -6.92 -12.67 6.06
C ILE A 210 -5.75 -12.34 5.13
N HIS A 211 -4.53 -12.32 5.66
CA HIS A 211 -3.34 -11.98 4.86
C HIS A 211 -2.05 -12.61 5.40
N ILE A 212 -1.05 -12.67 4.52
CA ILE A 212 0.34 -12.99 4.84
C ILE A 212 1.18 -11.77 4.47
N HIS A 213 1.96 -11.25 5.41
CA HIS A 213 2.89 -10.19 5.08
C HIS A 213 4.10 -10.76 4.34
N ALA A 214 4.63 -10.00 3.39
CA ALA A 214 5.84 -10.34 2.66
C ALA A 214 6.74 -9.11 2.47
N GLN A 215 8.04 -9.29 2.67
CA GLN A 215 9.08 -8.34 2.31
C GLN A 215 10.14 -9.00 1.43
N VAL A 216 10.72 -8.21 0.53
CA VAL A 216 11.86 -8.65 -0.29
C VAL A 216 13.05 -7.75 0.00
N HIS A 217 14.18 -8.38 0.33
CA HIS A 217 15.43 -7.72 0.65
C HIS A 217 16.52 -8.10 -0.36
N THR A 218 17.37 -7.14 -0.69
CA THR A 218 18.57 -7.37 -1.50
C THR A 218 19.83 -7.26 -0.64
N ASN A 219 20.98 -7.69 -1.15
CA ASN A 219 22.28 -7.56 -0.49
C ASN A 219 22.27 -8.14 0.93
N TRP A 220 21.85 -9.40 1.05
CA TRP A 220 21.76 -10.08 2.33
C TRP A 220 22.95 -11.00 2.59
N THR A 221 23.28 -11.19 3.86
CA THR A 221 24.35 -12.04 4.36
C THR A 221 23.99 -12.55 5.75
N VAL A 222 24.65 -13.62 6.19
CA VAL A 222 24.54 -14.12 7.57
C VAL A 222 25.80 -13.73 8.33
N GLY A 223 25.63 -12.94 9.40
CA GLY A 223 26.71 -12.59 10.31
C GLY A 223 27.26 -13.80 11.04
N SER A 224 28.48 -13.69 11.58
CA SER A 224 29.15 -14.78 12.31
C SER A 224 28.39 -15.27 13.56
N ASN A 225 27.48 -14.46 14.08
CA ASN A 225 26.59 -14.78 15.20
C ASN A 225 25.21 -15.33 14.77
N GLY A 226 25.00 -15.57 13.48
CA GLY A 226 23.72 -16.05 12.92
C GLY A 226 22.70 -14.95 12.65
N THR A 227 23.01 -13.67 12.91
CA THR A 227 22.11 -12.56 12.58
C THR A 227 22.05 -12.35 11.07
N VAL A 228 20.85 -12.23 10.52
CA VAL A 228 20.64 -11.88 9.13
C VAL A 228 20.89 -10.38 8.96
N ILE A 229 21.84 -10.03 8.10
CA ILE A 229 22.12 -8.65 7.71
C ILE A 229 21.64 -8.52 6.28
N HIS A 230 20.74 -7.59 6.01
CA HIS A 230 20.27 -7.34 4.65
C HIS A 230 20.37 -5.86 4.29
N GLY A 231 20.48 -5.59 3.00
CA GLY A 231 20.38 -4.25 2.44
C GLY A 231 18.96 -3.69 2.54
N PRO A 232 18.68 -2.60 1.81
CA PRO A 232 17.36 -1.98 1.88
C PRO A 232 16.26 -2.95 1.44
N ILE A 233 15.08 -2.79 2.04
CA ILE A 233 13.85 -3.45 1.60
C ILE A 233 13.51 -2.89 0.21
N VAL A 234 13.18 -3.78 -0.71
CA VAL A 234 12.87 -3.42 -2.11
C VAL A 234 11.37 -3.52 -2.37
N SER A 235 10.62 -4.22 -1.51
CA SER A 235 9.16 -4.27 -1.52
C SER A 235 8.65 -4.73 -0.16
N THR A 236 7.56 -4.13 0.31
CA THR A 236 6.72 -4.65 1.39
C THR A 236 5.31 -4.81 0.82
N GLY A 237 4.70 -5.98 0.95
CA GLY A 237 3.34 -6.23 0.48
C GLY A 237 2.56 -7.10 1.47
N GLN A 238 1.26 -7.23 1.22
CA GLN A 238 0.41 -8.21 1.89
C GLN A 238 -0.22 -9.11 0.84
N ILE A 239 -0.22 -10.41 1.10
CA ILE A 239 -0.76 -11.44 0.22
C ILE A 239 -2.11 -11.83 0.80
N PHE A 240 -3.18 -11.58 0.05
CA PHE A 240 -4.56 -11.91 0.40
C PHE A 240 -4.98 -13.23 -0.22
N ILE A 241 -6.15 -13.75 0.17
CA ILE A 241 -6.63 -15.05 -0.27
C ILE A 241 -8.04 -14.88 -0.88
N ASP A 242 -8.42 -15.75 -1.81
CA ASP A 242 -9.75 -15.67 -2.41
C ASP A 242 -10.86 -15.88 -1.35
N GLU A 243 -11.85 -14.99 -1.35
CA GLU A 243 -12.94 -14.96 -0.35
C GLU A 243 -13.74 -16.28 -0.31
N ALA A 244 -13.88 -16.99 -1.44
CA ALA A 244 -14.59 -18.27 -1.45
C ALA A 244 -13.78 -19.35 -0.72
N LEU A 245 -12.46 -19.36 -0.88
CA LEU A 245 -11.57 -20.27 -0.17
C LEU A 245 -11.50 -19.93 1.32
N GLU A 246 -11.40 -18.64 1.67
CA GLU A 246 -11.42 -18.19 3.07
C GLU A 246 -12.67 -18.70 3.79
N LYS A 247 -13.85 -18.53 3.18
CA LYS A 247 -15.11 -19.02 3.75
C LYS A 247 -15.09 -20.54 3.98
N GLN A 248 -14.51 -21.30 3.06
CA GLN A 248 -14.40 -22.76 3.20
C GLN A 248 -13.49 -23.14 4.37
N ILE A 249 -12.31 -22.53 4.46
CA ILE A 249 -11.30 -22.92 5.46
C ILE A 249 -11.68 -22.44 6.86
N MET A 250 -12.30 -21.25 6.99
CA MET A 250 -12.78 -20.76 8.28
C MET A 250 -13.89 -21.63 8.90
N ALA A 251 -14.49 -22.54 8.12
CA ALA A 251 -15.44 -23.52 8.63
C ALA A 251 -14.78 -24.81 9.18
N LEU A 252 -13.45 -24.94 9.09
CA LEU A 252 -12.69 -26.11 9.55
C LEU A 252 -12.04 -25.84 10.91
N GLU A 253 -11.69 -26.91 11.62
CA GLU A 253 -10.84 -26.84 12.80
C GLU A 253 -9.40 -26.44 12.42
N PRO A 254 -8.71 -25.60 13.23
CA PRO A 254 -9.17 -24.95 14.46
C PRO A 254 -9.91 -23.62 14.25
N TYR A 255 -10.00 -23.12 13.02
CA TYR A 255 -10.51 -21.78 12.69
C TYR A 255 -11.97 -21.54 13.11
N VAL A 256 -12.81 -22.57 12.99
CA VAL A 256 -14.24 -22.51 13.35
C VAL A 256 -14.49 -22.12 14.81
N ASN A 257 -13.50 -22.28 15.68
CA ASN A 257 -13.60 -21.94 17.10
C ASN A 257 -13.29 -20.46 17.40
N HIS A 258 -12.71 -19.70 16.47
CA HIS A 258 -12.50 -18.27 16.62
C HIS A 258 -13.81 -17.52 16.37
N THR A 259 -14.58 -17.31 17.43
CA THR A 259 -15.96 -16.81 17.37
C THR A 259 -16.17 -15.48 18.10
N GLU A 260 -15.12 -14.98 18.76
CA GLU A 260 -15.14 -13.76 19.57
C GLU A 260 -15.28 -12.48 18.73
N ILE A 261 -14.90 -12.54 17.45
CA ILE A 261 -14.97 -11.43 16.49
C ILE A 261 -15.43 -11.94 15.13
N GLU A 262 -16.00 -11.04 14.32
CA GLU A 262 -16.33 -11.34 12.92
C GLU A 262 -15.13 -11.04 12.01
N ARG A 263 -14.87 -11.95 11.06
CA ARG A 263 -13.85 -11.75 10.03
C ARG A 263 -14.23 -10.59 9.11
N VAL A 264 -13.30 -9.68 8.88
CA VAL A 264 -13.41 -8.65 7.84
C VAL A 264 -13.16 -9.29 6.48
N LYS A 265 -14.05 -9.08 5.53
CA LYS A 265 -13.89 -9.56 4.15
C LYS A 265 -12.88 -8.70 3.40
N ASN A 266 -12.28 -9.24 2.35
CA ASN A 266 -11.33 -8.51 1.51
C ASN A 266 -11.89 -7.17 1.02
N ASP A 267 -13.12 -7.13 0.50
CA ASP A 267 -13.76 -5.90 -0.02
C ASP A 267 -14.08 -4.85 1.05
N ALA A 268 -13.98 -5.20 2.33
CA ALA A 268 -14.15 -4.31 3.48
C ALA A 268 -12.81 -3.94 4.16
N ASP A 269 -11.68 -4.54 3.74
CA ASP A 269 -10.35 -4.21 4.27
C ASP A 269 -9.74 -3.01 3.53
N GLY A 270 -9.38 -1.97 4.30
CA GLY A 270 -8.83 -0.72 3.76
C GLY A 270 -7.46 -0.89 3.08
N ILE A 271 -6.66 -1.89 3.49
CA ILE A 271 -5.38 -2.20 2.85
C ILE A 271 -5.63 -2.97 1.55
N TYR A 272 -6.48 -4.01 1.56
CA TYR A 272 -6.84 -4.75 0.35
C TYR A 272 -7.39 -3.84 -0.75
N THR A 273 -8.31 -2.95 -0.40
CA THR A 273 -8.89 -1.97 -1.34
C THR A 273 -7.83 -1.00 -1.87
N THR A 274 -7.02 -0.44 -0.97
CA THR A 274 -5.90 0.45 -1.33
C THR A 274 -4.90 -0.22 -2.27
N GLU A 275 -4.53 -1.47 -1.99
CA GLU A 275 -3.64 -2.28 -2.81
C GLU A 275 -4.28 -2.54 -4.18
N SER A 276 -5.54 -2.99 -4.22
CA SER A 276 -6.30 -3.29 -5.44
C SER A 276 -6.42 -2.08 -6.37
N ASP A 277 -6.60 -0.87 -5.82
CA ASP A 277 -6.70 0.37 -6.57
C ASP A 277 -5.40 0.73 -7.33
N THR A 278 -4.25 0.19 -6.91
CA THR A 278 -2.98 0.37 -7.63
C THR A 278 -2.85 -0.52 -8.87
N GLY A 279 -3.86 -1.33 -9.18
CA GLY A 279 -3.79 -2.34 -10.23
C GLY A 279 -2.98 -3.58 -9.84
N ALA A 280 -2.43 -3.59 -8.62
CA ALA A 280 -1.90 -4.79 -7.98
C ALA A 280 -3.04 -5.74 -7.61
N MET A 281 -2.81 -7.04 -7.81
CA MET A 281 -3.72 -8.09 -7.39
C MET A 281 -2.87 -9.09 -6.61
N THR A 282 -2.83 -8.91 -5.30
CA THR A 282 -2.05 -9.69 -4.34
C THR A 282 -2.83 -10.89 -3.80
N ILE A 283 -3.78 -11.41 -4.58
CA ILE A 283 -4.55 -12.61 -4.23
C ILE A 283 -3.72 -13.84 -4.58
N LEU A 284 -3.49 -14.70 -3.59
CA LEU A 284 -2.80 -15.97 -3.75
C LEU A 284 -3.58 -16.88 -4.71
N ASP A 285 -2.92 -17.38 -5.74
CA ASP A 285 -3.51 -18.45 -6.55
C ASP A 285 -3.33 -19.79 -5.81
N THR A 286 -4.39 -20.59 -5.76
CA THR A 286 -4.40 -21.79 -4.91
C THR A 286 -4.83 -23.06 -5.66
N GLU A 287 -4.36 -24.21 -5.16
CA GLU A 287 -4.86 -25.55 -5.47
C GLU A 287 -4.82 -26.42 -4.20
N PRO A 288 -5.64 -27.48 -4.09
CA PRO A 288 -5.53 -28.42 -2.98
C PRO A 288 -4.11 -29.00 -2.90
N LEU A 289 -3.57 -29.11 -1.69
CA LEU A 289 -2.19 -29.59 -1.49
C LEU A 289 -2.01 -31.04 -2.01
N ASP A 290 -3.03 -31.88 -1.82
CA ASP A 290 -3.09 -33.26 -2.33
C ASP A 290 -3.63 -33.36 -3.78
N GLY A 291 -4.01 -32.22 -4.38
CA GLY A 291 -4.66 -32.15 -5.69
C GLY A 291 -6.12 -32.57 -5.73
N VAL A 292 -6.77 -32.80 -4.57
CA VAL A 292 -8.14 -33.30 -4.46
C VAL A 292 -9.02 -32.39 -3.59
N ASN A 293 -8.64 -32.12 -2.33
CA ASN A 293 -9.50 -31.42 -1.37
C ASN A 293 -8.72 -30.40 -0.54
N TYR A 294 -9.20 -29.16 -0.50
CA TYR A 294 -8.62 -28.09 0.32
C TYR A 294 -8.62 -28.39 1.82
N GLU A 295 -9.52 -29.25 2.31
CA GLU A 295 -9.53 -29.68 3.73
C GLU A 295 -8.27 -30.45 4.14
N ASN A 296 -7.50 -30.97 3.19
CA ASN A 296 -6.24 -31.68 3.45
C ASN A 296 -5.01 -30.77 3.38
N GLY A 297 -5.21 -29.50 3.01
CA GLY A 297 -4.15 -28.51 2.87
C GLY A 297 -4.28 -27.69 1.60
N VAL A 298 -3.57 -26.56 1.60
CA VAL A 298 -3.52 -25.61 0.49
C VAL A 298 -2.11 -25.59 -0.08
N PHE A 299 -2.00 -25.65 -1.40
CA PHE A 299 -0.82 -25.19 -2.10
C PHE A 299 -1.13 -23.81 -2.69
N GLY A 300 -0.38 -22.81 -2.28
CA GLY A 300 -0.52 -21.42 -2.73
C GLY A 300 0.70 -20.96 -3.50
N TYR A 301 0.49 -20.17 -4.54
CA TYR A 301 1.58 -19.54 -5.27
C TYR A 301 1.23 -18.10 -5.65
N ILE A 302 2.24 -17.23 -5.62
CA ILE A 302 2.12 -15.84 -6.07
C ILE A 302 3.44 -15.37 -6.70
N THR A 303 3.36 -14.43 -7.63
CA THR A 303 4.52 -13.72 -8.16
C THR A 303 4.50 -12.28 -7.67
N LEU A 304 5.58 -11.86 -7.01
CA LEU A 304 5.81 -10.47 -6.62
C LEU A 304 6.70 -9.81 -7.67
N GLY A 305 6.21 -8.72 -8.27
CA GLY A 305 7.03 -7.90 -9.14
C GLY A 305 7.55 -6.70 -8.39
N ILE A 306 8.88 -6.56 -8.37
CA ILE A 306 9.57 -5.48 -7.65
C ILE A 306 10.38 -4.61 -8.62
N GLN A 307 10.69 -3.39 -8.21
CA GLN A 307 11.59 -2.49 -8.96
C GLN A 307 12.92 -2.37 -8.24
N THR A 308 13.94 -3.11 -8.69
CA THR A 308 15.28 -2.99 -8.09
C THR A 308 15.94 -1.62 -8.38
N SER A 309 15.40 -0.85 -9.32
CA SER A 309 15.82 0.53 -9.60
C SER A 309 15.27 1.58 -8.62
N GLN A 310 14.25 1.23 -7.82
CA GLN A 310 13.54 2.10 -6.88
C GLN A 310 13.73 1.63 -5.43
N ILE A 311 14.96 1.32 -5.03
CA ILE A 311 15.30 0.88 -3.67
C ILE A 311 14.95 1.99 -2.66
N ARG A 312 13.95 1.76 -1.80
CA ARG A 312 13.51 2.71 -0.76
C ARG A 312 13.61 2.06 0.62
N ASN A 313 14.19 2.75 1.59
CA ASN A 313 14.38 2.23 2.96
C ASN A 313 13.04 1.94 3.68
N GLY A 314 12.45 0.77 3.43
CA GLY A 314 11.92 -0.12 4.47
C GLY A 314 10.74 0.30 5.32
N SER A 315 9.90 1.22 4.85
CA SER A 315 8.58 1.40 5.47
C SER A 315 7.57 1.72 4.37
N GLY A 316 6.83 0.70 3.92
CA GLY A 316 5.89 0.76 2.80
C GLY A 316 4.63 1.59 3.08
N ILE A 317 4.84 2.82 3.53
CA ILE A 317 3.92 3.89 3.21
C ILE A 317 4.62 4.92 2.29
N ASP A 318 5.83 4.65 1.81
CA ASP A 318 6.67 5.65 1.12
C ASP A 318 6.43 5.80 -0.39
N ALA A 319 5.57 4.97 -1.01
CA ALA A 319 5.19 5.16 -2.41
C ALA A 319 4.01 6.15 -2.59
N ARG A 320 3.00 6.12 -1.71
CA ARG A 320 1.95 7.18 -1.64
C ARG A 320 2.35 8.34 -0.72
N LEU A 321 3.23 8.12 0.26
CA LEU A 321 3.78 9.19 1.11
C LEU A 321 5.10 9.78 0.62
N TRP A 322 5.61 9.53 -0.59
CA TRP A 322 6.72 10.37 -1.07
C TRP A 322 6.32 11.85 -1.17
N GLN A 323 5.02 12.14 -1.36
CA GLN A 323 4.44 13.49 -1.19
C GLN A 323 4.15 13.88 0.27
N TYR A 324 4.23 12.93 1.22
CA TYR A 324 3.75 13.09 2.60
C TYR A 324 4.73 12.71 3.74
N LYS A 325 5.95 12.21 3.49
CA LYS A 325 6.92 11.76 4.52
C LYS A 325 8.11 12.69 4.76
N LEU A 326 8.08 13.86 4.17
CA LEU A 326 8.94 14.93 4.61
C LEU A 326 8.19 15.67 5.72
N PRO A 327 8.83 16.05 6.86
CA PRO A 327 8.18 16.97 7.79
C PRO A 327 7.68 18.18 6.98
N ARG A 328 6.61 18.85 7.41
CA ARG A 328 6.06 19.97 6.59
C ARG A 328 7.19 20.98 6.26
N GLU A 329 8.26 21.05 7.08
CA GLU A 329 9.54 21.71 6.77
C GLU A 329 10.48 21.17 5.68
N PHE A 330 10.39 19.89 5.35
CA PHE A 330 11.27 19.24 4.37
C PHE A 330 10.55 19.08 3.01
N ARG A 331 9.20 19.01 2.98
CA ARG A 331 8.40 19.01 1.72
C ARG A 331 8.63 20.29 0.92
N ALA A 332 8.92 21.37 1.63
CA ALA A 332 9.21 22.66 1.06
C ALA A 332 10.59 22.79 0.40
N LYS A 333 11.53 21.90 0.74
CA LYS A 333 12.94 22.03 0.32
C LYS A 333 13.36 21.08 -0.81
N ASN A 334 12.55 20.05 -1.12
CA ASN A 334 12.91 19.02 -2.10
C ASN A 334 11.94 18.95 -3.29
N ILE A 335 11.62 20.10 -3.91
CA ILE A 335 10.96 20.10 -5.21
C ILE A 335 11.98 19.62 -6.25
N PRO A 336 11.72 18.53 -7.01
CA PRO A 336 12.65 18.05 -8.02
C PRO A 336 13.06 19.18 -8.97
N PRO A 337 14.36 19.36 -9.29
CA PRO A 337 14.83 20.48 -10.11
C PRO A 337 14.11 20.62 -11.45
N ALA A 338 13.73 19.50 -12.07
CA ALA A 338 12.96 19.49 -13.31
C ALA A 338 11.57 20.11 -13.15
N ILE A 339 10.86 19.80 -12.06
CA ILE A 339 9.54 20.38 -11.75
C ILE A 339 9.68 21.85 -11.38
N ALA A 340 10.65 22.19 -10.52
CA ALA A 340 10.90 23.58 -10.13
C ALA A 340 11.22 24.47 -11.34
N SER A 341 12.05 23.99 -12.27
CA SER A 341 12.40 24.70 -13.49
C SER A 341 11.19 24.82 -14.43
N PHE A 342 10.49 23.72 -14.68
CA PHE A 342 9.28 23.74 -15.50
C PHE A 342 8.24 24.73 -15.00
N VAL A 343 7.92 24.72 -13.69
CA VAL A 343 6.90 25.61 -13.13
C VAL A 343 7.37 27.06 -13.16
N ARG A 344 8.64 27.35 -12.83
CA ARG A 344 9.17 28.72 -12.92
C ARG A 344 9.10 29.24 -14.35
N GLU A 345 9.58 28.47 -15.32
CA GLU A 345 9.55 28.84 -16.74
C GLU A 345 8.12 29.10 -17.24
N ARG A 346 7.23 28.12 -17.07
CA ARG A 346 5.85 28.23 -17.57
C ARG A 346 5.07 29.32 -16.82
N ALA A 347 5.35 29.54 -15.53
CA ALA A 347 4.71 30.62 -14.78
C ALA A 347 5.00 31.98 -15.40
N HIS A 348 6.18 32.21 -16.00
CA HIS A 348 6.49 33.46 -16.71
C HIS A 348 5.75 33.61 -18.04
N GLU A 349 5.39 32.50 -18.69
CA GLU A 349 4.75 32.49 -20.01
C GLU A 349 3.22 32.64 -19.95
N VAL A 350 2.58 32.23 -18.85
CA VAL A 350 1.12 32.27 -18.71
C VAL A 350 0.61 33.59 -18.14
N LYS A 351 -0.60 33.97 -18.56
CA LYS A 351 -1.30 35.18 -18.08
C LYS A 351 -1.84 35.06 -16.67
N THR A 352 -2.21 33.85 -16.25
CA THR A 352 -2.83 33.58 -14.95
C THR A 352 -2.34 32.24 -14.43
N VAL A 353 -2.07 32.18 -13.12
CA VAL A 353 -1.71 30.96 -12.39
C VAL A 353 -2.75 30.75 -11.30
N PHE A 354 -3.50 29.66 -11.39
CA PHE A 354 -4.45 29.25 -10.36
C PHE A 354 -3.82 28.22 -9.43
N THR A 355 -4.07 28.36 -8.13
CA THR A 355 -3.70 27.35 -7.15
C THR A 355 -4.88 27.05 -6.24
N THR A 356 -5.04 25.79 -5.86
CA THR A 356 -6.11 25.33 -4.96
C THR A 356 -5.50 24.42 -3.90
N CYS A 357 -6.12 24.35 -2.72
CA CYS A 357 -5.65 23.52 -1.63
C CYS A 357 -4.22 23.91 -1.23
N THR A 358 -3.30 22.96 -1.17
CA THR A 358 -1.89 23.20 -0.84
C THR A 358 -1.07 23.79 -2.01
N GLY A 359 -1.69 24.05 -3.17
CA GLY A 359 -1.00 24.61 -4.34
C GLY A 359 -0.38 25.98 -4.09
N GLY A 360 -0.99 26.82 -3.26
CA GLY A 360 -0.42 28.14 -2.90
C GLY A 360 0.90 28.00 -2.16
N LEU A 361 0.99 27.05 -1.24
CA LEU A 361 2.23 26.69 -0.54
C LEU A 361 3.28 26.13 -1.52
N PHE A 362 2.87 25.30 -2.48
CA PHE A 362 3.80 24.79 -3.50
C PHE A 362 4.46 25.91 -4.32
N VAL A 363 3.65 26.86 -4.82
CA VAL A 363 4.13 27.96 -5.66
C VAL A 363 4.96 28.98 -4.85
N SER A 364 4.66 29.20 -3.57
CA SER A 364 5.48 30.07 -2.71
C SER A 364 6.89 29.54 -2.50
N MET A 365 7.04 28.22 -2.36
CA MET A 365 8.34 27.56 -2.16
C MET A 365 9.26 27.69 -3.39
N LEU A 366 8.70 28.02 -4.56
CA LEU A 366 9.45 28.33 -5.76
C LEU A 366 9.93 29.79 -5.82
N GLY A 367 9.55 30.63 -4.85
CA GLY A 367 9.81 32.07 -4.79
C GLY A 367 8.84 32.91 -5.62
N LEU A 368 7.78 32.30 -6.17
CA LEU A 368 6.89 32.95 -7.14
C LEU A 368 5.86 33.87 -6.47
N LEU A 369 5.63 33.73 -5.15
CA LEU A 369 4.66 34.54 -4.39
C LEU A 369 5.33 35.58 -3.47
N ASP A 370 6.65 35.70 -3.48
CA ASP A 370 7.37 36.59 -2.57
C ASP A 370 6.89 38.06 -2.70
N GLY A 371 6.47 38.65 -1.58
CA GLY A 371 5.92 40.00 -1.50
C GLY A 371 4.43 40.14 -1.81
N LEU A 372 3.79 39.09 -2.34
CA LEU A 372 2.38 39.06 -2.73
C LEU A 372 1.46 38.62 -1.59
N ASN A 373 0.18 38.99 -1.71
CA ASN A 373 -0.89 38.45 -0.88
C ASN A 373 -1.34 37.09 -1.42
N ALA A 374 -1.50 36.11 -0.53
CA ALA A 374 -1.92 34.77 -0.93
C ALA A 374 -2.69 34.06 0.19
N THR A 375 -3.43 33.03 -0.20
CA THR A 375 -3.99 32.01 0.70
C THR A 375 -3.63 30.61 0.20
N THR A 376 -3.84 29.61 1.04
CA THR A 376 -3.64 28.18 0.76
C THR A 376 -4.62 27.43 1.65
N ASN A 377 -4.65 26.10 1.59
CA ASN A 377 -5.48 25.30 2.49
C ASN A 377 -5.38 25.85 3.94
N HIS A 378 -6.52 26.12 4.58
CA HIS A 378 -6.54 26.80 5.87
C HIS A 378 -5.81 26.00 6.96
N GLU A 379 -5.78 24.67 6.88
CA GLU A 379 -4.99 23.79 7.75
C GLU A 379 -3.47 23.86 7.48
N ALA A 380 -3.07 24.44 6.34
CA ALA A 380 -1.69 24.63 5.93
C ALA A 380 -1.18 26.07 6.12
N ILE A 381 -2.03 27.04 6.48
CA ILE A 381 -1.64 28.46 6.60
C ILE A 381 -0.54 28.69 7.64
N ALA A 382 -0.64 28.05 8.81
CA ALA A 382 0.36 28.20 9.87
C ALA A 382 1.76 27.83 9.37
N ILE A 383 1.82 26.79 8.55
CA ILE A 383 3.07 26.24 8.00
C ILE A 383 3.53 27.02 6.78
N ALA A 384 2.60 27.53 5.97
CA ALA A 384 2.95 28.39 4.86
C ALA A 384 3.67 29.68 5.31
N ARG A 385 3.28 30.24 6.46
CA ARG A 385 3.96 31.39 7.08
C ARG A 385 5.39 31.07 7.50
N GLU A 386 5.66 29.83 7.89
CA GLU A 386 7.01 29.37 8.25
C GLU A 386 7.88 29.18 7.00
N PHE A 387 7.37 28.52 5.96
CA PHE A 387 8.14 28.21 4.74
C PHE A 387 8.34 29.38 3.80
N ALA A 388 7.40 30.30 3.76
CA ALA A 388 7.42 31.45 2.87
C ALA A 388 7.07 32.70 3.66
N PRO A 389 7.98 33.18 4.54
CA PRO A 389 7.74 34.34 5.40
C PRO A 389 7.60 35.64 4.61
N ASN A 390 8.10 35.68 3.37
CA ASN A 390 8.00 36.83 2.48
C ASN A 390 6.61 36.96 1.81
N VAL A 391 5.73 35.96 1.96
CA VAL A 391 4.36 35.98 1.42
C VAL A 391 3.40 36.48 2.49
N LYS A 392 2.46 37.35 2.08
CA LYS A 392 1.45 37.93 2.98
C LYS A 392 0.24 36.99 3.08
N TRP A 393 0.36 35.97 3.92
CA TRP A 393 -0.66 34.92 4.09
C TRP A 393 -1.90 35.35 4.87
N THR A 394 -3.08 35.10 4.31
CA THR A 394 -4.39 35.25 5.00
C THR A 394 -5.17 33.94 5.05
N ALA A 395 -5.88 33.70 6.15
CA ALA A 395 -6.90 32.65 6.30
C ALA A 395 -8.32 33.21 6.44
N GLU A 396 -8.47 34.54 6.38
CA GLU A 396 -9.76 35.22 6.53
C GLU A 396 -10.60 35.17 5.25
N LYS A 397 -9.93 34.90 4.11
CA LYS A 397 -10.51 34.85 2.78
C LYS A 397 -10.32 33.47 2.18
N ASN A 398 -11.37 32.96 1.56
CA ASN A 398 -11.35 31.66 0.87
C ASN A 398 -10.43 31.66 -0.34
N TRP A 399 -10.22 32.83 -0.96
CA TRP A 399 -9.28 33.01 -2.07
C TRP A 399 -8.68 34.41 -2.10
N VAL A 400 -7.57 34.57 -2.82
CA VAL A 400 -6.83 35.83 -2.98
C VAL A 400 -6.36 35.95 -4.42
N VAL A 401 -6.52 37.14 -4.98
CA VAL A 401 -5.99 37.52 -6.30
C VAL A 401 -4.96 38.63 -6.09
N ASP A 402 -3.71 38.38 -6.49
CA ASP A 402 -2.63 39.37 -6.47
C ASP A 402 -1.79 39.25 -7.76
N GLY A 403 -1.96 40.24 -8.65
CA GLY A 403 -1.42 40.20 -10.01
C GLY A 403 -1.98 39.01 -10.81
N LYS A 404 -1.07 38.18 -11.34
CA LYS A 404 -1.44 36.97 -12.11
C LYS A 404 -1.69 35.73 -11.25
N PHE A 405 -1.46 35.81 -9.94
CA PHE A 405 -1.60 34.66 -9.04
C PHE A 405 -2.96 34.68 -8.35
N TRP A 406 -3.69 33.60 -8.57
CA TRP A 406 -5.06 33.38 -8.13
C TRP A 406 -5.05 32.18 -7.17
N THR A 407 -4.91 32.45 -5.88
CA THR A 407 -4.69 31.42 -4.85
C THR A 407 -5.96 31.16 -4.06
N ALA A 408 -6.36 29.90 -3.90
CA ALA A 408 -7.55 29.50 -3.16
C ALA A 408 -7.25 28.46 -2.09
N GLY A 409 -8.00 28.56 -0.99
CA GLY A 409 -7.84 27.77 0.22
C GLY A 409 -8.21 26.31 0.02
N GLY A 410 -9.50 25.96 0.08
CA GLY A 410 -9.98 24.58 -0.11
C GLY A 410 -10.37 24.25 -1.55
N ALA A 411 -10.74 22.99 -1.81
CA ALA A 411 -11.22 22.56 -3.13
C ALA A 411 -12.43 23.37 -3.61
N CYS A 412 -13.42 23.58 -2.74
CA CYS A 412 -14.61 24.39 -3.06
C CYS A 412 -14.23 25.84 -3.40
N ALA A 413 -13.35 26.46 -2.60
CA ALA A 413 -12.84 27.80 -2.87
C ALA A 413 -12.08 27.91 -4.20
N GLY A 414 -11.46 26.81 -4.65
CA GLY A 414 -10.84 26.69 -5.96
C GLY A 414 -11.84 26.70 -7.12
N ILE A 415 -13.01 26.13 -6.92
CA ILE A 415 -14.10 26.22 -7.91
C ILE A 415 -14.67 27.64 -7.89
N ASP A 416 -14.87 28.23 -6.70
CA ASP A 416 -15.39 29.58 -6.51
C ASP A 416 -14.52 30.63 -7.21
N ILE A 417 -13.19 30.54 -7.06
CA ILE A 417 -12.25 31.49 -7.67
C ILE A 417 -12.22 31.37 -9.20
N ILE A 418 -12.43 30.17 -9.75
CA ILE A 418 -12.54 29.96 -11.20
C ILE A 418 -13.86 30.52 -11.71
N ALA A 419 -14.96 30.29 -10.99
CA ALA A 419 -16.25 30.87 -11.31
C ALA A 419 -16.18 32.40 -11.30
N TYR A 420 -15.50 32.98 -10.31
CA TYR A 420 -15.22 34.42 -10.26
C TYR A 420 -14.43 34.88 -11.49
N TRP A 421 -13.36 34.15 -11.88
CA TRP A 421 -12.60 34.48 -13.09
C TRP A 421 -13.44 34.40 -14.37
N VAL A 422 -14.30 33.40 -14.52
CA VAL A 422 -15.20 33.27 -15.68
C VAL A 422 -16.14 34.46 -15.77
N MET A 423 -16.77 34.86 -14.65
CA MET A 423 -17.67 36.01 -14.61
C MET A 423 -16.98 37.34 -14.95
N GLU A 424 -15.68 37.47 -14.66
CA GLU A 424 -14.90 38.68 -14.99
C GLU A 424 -14.39 38.70 -16.44
N ASN A 425 -14.30 37.54 -17.10
CA ASN A 425 -13.64 37.41 -18.42
C ASN A 425 -14.59 37.05 -19.57
N TYR A 426 -15.81 36.61 -19.26
CA TYR A 426 -16.80 36.19 -20.25
C TYR A 426 -18.16 36.80 -19.97
N ASP A 427 -18.98 36.86 -21.02
CA ASP A 427 -20.36 37.33 -20.90
C ASP A 427 -21.18 36.42 -19.97
N LYS A 428 -22.17 37.04 -19.34
CA LYS A 428 -23.00 36.42 -18.30
C LYS A 428 -23.70 35.14 -18.77
N ASP A 429 -24.11 35.08 -20.03
CA ASP A 429 -24.77 33.92 -20.63
C ASP A 429 -23.85 32.69 -20.69
N ILE A 430 -22.55 32.88 -20.94
CA ILE A 430 -21.54 31.82 -20.90
C ILE A 430 -21.36 31.31 -19.46
N ALA A 431 -21.25 32.22 -18.50
CA ALA A 431 -21.11 31.87 -17.08
C ALA A 431 -22.36 31.11 -16.56
N GLU A 432 -23.56 31.61 -16.86
CA GLU A 432 -24.82 30.99 -16.47
C GLU A 432 -24.99 29.59 -17.08
N ALA A 433 -24.65 29.42 -18.36
CA ALA A 433 -24.71 28.11 -19.01
C ALA A 433 -23.76 27.10 -18.35
N GLY A 434 -22.53 27.52 -18.03
CA GLY A 434 -21.54 26.68 -17.34
C GLY A 434 -21.99 26.27 -15.94
N PHE A 435 -22.50 27.21 -15.16
CA PHE A 435 -22.95 26.94 -13.78
C PHE A 435 -24.22 26.08 -13.75
N ALA A 436 -25.15 26.30 -14.68
CA ALA A 436 -26.36 25.47 -14.81
C ALA A 436 -26.02 24.02 -15.17
N ALA A 437 -25.08 23.80 -16.09
CA ALA A 437 -24.64 22.46 -16.47
C ALA A 437 -23.98 21.70 -15.30
N LEU A 438 -23.29 22.42 -14.42
CA LEU A 438 -22.62 21.86 -13.24
C LEU A 438 -23.51 21.78 -12.00
N ALA A 439 -24.75 22.27 -12.08
CA ALA A 439 -25.63 22.47 -10.91
C ALA A 439 -24.91 23.18 -9.75
N TYR A 440 -24.15 24.23 -10.08
CA TYR A 440 -23.22 24.87 -9.18
C TYR A 440 -23.59 26.34 -8.92
N GLU A 441 -23.51 26.75 -7.66
CA GLU A 441 -23.78 28.11 -7.22
C GLU A 441 -22.50 28.67 -6.56
N PRO A 442 -21.83 29.67 -7.16
CA PRO A 442 -20.54 30.14 -6.68
C PRO A 442 -20.66 30.94 -5.38
N CYS A 443 -19.64 30.84 -4.53
CA CYS A 443 -19.46 31.69 -3.36
C CYS A 443 -18.44 32.82 -3.62
N ASP A 444 -18.62 33.93 -2.92
CA ASP A 444 -17.67 35.04 -2.92
C ASP A 444 -16.43 34.74 -2.06
N VAL A 445 -15.51 35.69 -2.02
CA VAL A 445 -14.25 35.57 -1.28
C VAL A 445 -14.42 35.31 0.23
N ASN A 446 -15.58 35.62 0.79
CA ASN A 446 -15.92 35.41 2.20
C ASN A 446 -16.79 34.16 2.41
N GLY A 447 -17.01 33.36 1.37
CA GLY A 447 -17.85 32.16 1.43
C GLY A 447 -19.35 32.44 1.42
N LYS A 448 -19.77 33.65 1.02
CA LYS A 448 -21.18 33.97 0.86
C LYS A 448 -21.60 33.66 -0.57
N GLN A 449 -22.71 32.95 -0.72
CA GLN A 449 -23.27 32.63 -2.02
C GLN A 449 -23.50 33.88 -2.88
N VAL A 450 -22.99 33.85 -4.11
CA VAL A 450 -23.18 34.89 -5.13
C VAL A 450 -24.51 34.64 -5.82
N VAL A 451 -25.46 35.54 -5.62
CA VAL A 451 -26.72 35.51 -6.37
C VAL A 451 -26.51 36.17 -7.72
N LEU A 452 -26.43 35.36 -8.77
CA LEU A 452 -26.56 35.84 -10.14
C LEU A 452 -27.99 36.33 -10.32
N THR A 453 -28.23 37.63 -10.12
CA THR A 453 -29.57 38.19 -10.25
C THR A 453 -30.07 37.93 -11.67
N LYS A 454 -31.17 37.19 -11.81
CA LYS A 454 -31.98 37.19 -13.04
C LYS A 454 -32.44 38.62 -13.25
N HIS A 455 -31.74 39.39 -14.08
CA HIS A 455 -32.34 40.59 -14.62
C HIS A 455 -33.39 40.13 -15.61
N ALA A 456 -34.65 40.46 -15.28
CA ALA A 456 -35.72 40.51 -16.25
C ALA A 456 -35.20 41.25 -17.49
N SER A 457 -35.44 40.66 -18.65
CA SER A 457 -35.21 41.27 -19.95
C SER A 457 -35.61 42.74 -19.96
N LYS A 458 -34.65 43.61 -20.25
CA LYS A 458 -34.82 44.80 -21.09
C LYS A 458 -33.47 45.37 -21.50
#